data_AF-A0A944CPD1-F1
#
_entry.id   AF-A0A944CPD1-F1
#
_cell.length_a   1.000
_cell.length_b   1.000
_cell.length_c   1.000
_cell.angle_alpha   90.00
_cell.angle_beta   90.00
_cell.angle_gamma   90.00
#
_symmetry.space_group_name_H-M   'P 1'
#
loop_
_entity.id
_entity.type
_entity.pdbx_description
1 polymer ?
#
loop_
_entity_poly.entity_id
_entity_poly.type
_entity_poly.pdbx_seq_one_letter_code
_entity_poly.pdbx_strand_id
1 'polypeptide(L)'
;MNVLIVFAHPDGQSLNGALKDITVEILEQNGHKVAVSDLYAKKFKAVADQDDFLVLKNPNRFNYISEQYHALKNNTFAADIVEEQKLVTWADLIIFQYPMWWTDAPAILKGWFDRVFSYNFAYGPGRYEEGNLKGKMAFVSVTHGAEDLSEYGETGIKGKVEERLFNIQHEKLYFCGMTVLEPFLFPAGADEETRLQHFEDWKERLARLKDETPVYA
;
A
#
# COMPACT_ATOMS: atom_id res chain seq x y z
N MET A 1 3.84 -17.39 3.78
CA MET A 1 3.12 -16.24 4.36
C MET A 1 1.92 -15.93 3.49
N ASN A 2 0.94 -15.25 4.05
CA ASN A 2 -0.15 -14.62 3.30
C ASN A 2 0.31 -13.22 2.84
N VAL A 3 0.23 -12.95 1.55
CA VAL A 3 0.66 -11.68 0.96
C VAL A 3 -0.52 -11.00 0.29
N LEU A 4 -0.79 -9.76 0.67
CA LEU A 4 -1.74 -8.89 -0.02
C LEU A 4 -0.98 -7.93 -0.93
N ILE A 5 -1.31 -7.91 -2.21
CA ILE A 5 -0.86 -6.89 -3.15
C ILE A 5 -2.02 -5.91 -3.37
N VAL A 6 -1.85 -4.66 -2.95
CA VAL A 6 -2.78 -3.57 -3.28
C VAL A 6 -2.26 -2.90 -4.54
N PHE A 7 -2.97 -3.07 -5.65
CA PHE A 7 -2.56 -2.64 -6.98
C PHE A 7 -3.39 -1.44 -7.45
N ALA A 8 -2.70 -0.37 -7.85
CA ALA A 8 -3.33 0.88 -8.24
C ALA A 8 -2.84 1.38 -9.60
N HIS A 9 -3.24 0.70 -10.68
CA HIS A 9 -3.06 1.18 -12.05
C HIS A 9 -4.32 0.89 -12.91
N PRO A 10 -4.77 1.83 -13.78
CA PRO A 10 -5.98 1.64 -14.58
C PRO A 10 -5.84 0.59 -15.70
N ASP A 11 -4.60 0.29 -16.09
CA ASP A 11 -4.28 -0.70 -17.10
C ASP A 11 -3.50 -1.87 -16.50
N GLY A 12 -4.11 -3.06 -16.55
CA GLY A 12 -3.52 -4.31 -16.10
C GLY A 12 -2.36 -4.82 -16.97
N GLN A 13 -2.22 -4.33 -18.20
CA GLN A 13 -1.10 -4.66 -19.10
C GLN A 13 0.06 -3.66 -19.01
N SER A 14 -0.04 -2.68 -18.11
CA SER A 14 1.02 -1.70 -17.88
C SER A 14 2.28 -2.32 -17.30
N LEU A 15 3.38 -1.56 -17.25
CA LEU A 15 4.58 -1.91 -16.51
C LEU A 15 4.29 -2.23 -15.03
N ASN A 16 3.38 -1.47 -14.39
CA ASN A 16 2.93 -1.78 -13.02
C ASN A 16 2.19 -3.13 -12.98
N GLY A 17 1.39 -3.42 -14.00
CA GLY A 17 0.70 -4.71 -14.16
C GLY A 17 1.68 -5.87 -14.26
N ALA A 18 2.72 -5.73 -15.10
CA ALA A 18 3.79 -6.71 -15.24
C ALA A 18 4.56 -6.93 -13.92
N LEU A 19 4.89 -5.86 -13.18
CA LEU A 19 5.51 -5.95 -11.85
C LEU A 19 4.60 -6.69 -10.86
N LYS A 20 3.30 -6.41 -10.87
CA LYS A 20 2.30 -7.12 -10.04
C LYS A 20 2.22 -8.59 -10.43
N ASP A 21 2.14 -8.93 -11.72
CA ASP A 21 2.01 -10.32 -12.19
C ASP A 21 3.24 -11.16 -11.85
N ILE A 22 4.45 -10.65 -12.10
CA ILE A 22 5.69 -11.37 -11.75
C ILE A 22 5.84 -11.52 -10.22
N THR A 23 5.34 -10.54 -9.45
CA THR A 23 5.33 -10.62 -7.98
C THR A 23 4.44 -11.75 -7.50
N VAL A 24 3.22 -11.88 -8.06
CA VAL A 24 2.32 -12.99 -7.76
C VAL A 24 3.01 -14.32 -8.08
N GLU A 25 3.52 -14.46 -9.29
CA GLU A 25 4.17 -15.70 -9.77
C GLU A 25 5.29 -16.15 -8.83
N ILE A 26 6.25 -15.26 -8.53
CA ILE A 26 7.42 -15.62 -7.72
C ILE A 26 7.03 -15.94 -6.27
N LEU A 27 6.13 -15.16 -5.68
CA LEU A 27 5.71 -15.41 -4.31
C LEU A 27 4.94 -16.74 -4.19
N GLU A 28 4.07 -17.06 -5.15
CA GLU A 28 3.38 -18.36 -5.17
C GLU A 28 4.35 -19.52 -5.39
N GLN A 29 5.32 -19.38 -6.30
CA GLN A 29 6.39 -20.37 -6.50
C GLN A 29 7.21 -20.60 -5.23
N ASN A 30 7.43 -19.56 -4.43
CA ASN A 30 8.10 -19.62 -3.14
C ASN A 30 7.19 -20.11 -1.98
N GLY A 31 5.99 -20.60 -2.29
CA GLY A 31 5.06 -21.20 -1.32
C GLY A 31 4.28 -20.18 -0.48
N HIS A 32 4.22 -18.92 -0.90
CA HIS A 32 3.34 -17.93 -0.30
C HIS A 32 1.92 -18.05 -0.86
N LYS A 33 0.93 -17.61 -0.09
CA LYS A 33 -0.44 -17.42 -0.59
C LYS A 33 -0.58 -15.95 -0.95
N VAL A 34 -1.01 -15.65 -2.16
CA VAL A 34 -1.12 -14.27 -2.64
C VAL A 34 -2.57 -13.90 -2.89
N ALA A 35 -2.98 -12.73 -2.43
CA ALA A 35 -4.24 -12.10 -2.81
C ALA A 35 -3.95 -10.73 -3.43
N VAL A 36 -4.68 -10.37 -4.47
CA VAL A 36 -4.54 -9.08 -5.15
C VAL A 36 -5.83 -8.27 -4.97
N SER A 37 -5.69 -7.05 -4.47
CA SER A 37 -6.74 -6.03 -4.53
C SER A 37 -6.41 -5.06 -5.66
N ASP A 38 -6.97 -5.33 -6.84
CA ASP A 38 -6.88 -4.43 -8.00
C ASP A 38 -7.93 -3.33 -7.86
N LEU A 39 -7.51 -2.15 -7.40
CA LEU A 39 -8.42 -1.07 -7.05
C LEU A 39 -9.21 -0.56 -8.26
N TYR A 40 -8.59 -0.52 -9.44
CA TYR A 40 -9.24 -0.05 -10.66
C TYR A 40 -10.21 -1.10 -11.22
N ALA A 41 -9.81 -2.37 -11.25
CA ALA A 41 -10.70 -3.45 -11.69
C ALA A 41 -11.92 -3.60 -10.75
N LYS A 42 -11.72 -3.42 -9.44
CA LYS A 42 -12.81 -3.39 -8.44
C LYS A 42 -13.67 -2.13 -8.52
N LYS A 43 -13.27 -1.11 -9.29
CA LYS A 43 -13.86 0.24 -9.28
C LYS A 43 -13.98 0.78 -7.85
N PHE A 44 -12.91 0.61 -7.06
CA PHE A 44 -12.90 0.97 -5.66
C PHE A 44 -13.30 2.43 -5.48
N LYS A 45 -14.29 2.68 -4.62
CA LYS A 45 -14.73 4.05 -4.31
C LYS A 45 -13.64 4.74 -3.48
N ALA A 46 -12.99 5.75 -4.04
CA ALA A 46 -11.92 6.47 -3.34
C ALA A 46 -12.43 7.50 -2.32
N VAL A 47 -13.64 8.02 -2.51
CA VAL A 47 -14.18 9.11 -1.68
C VAL A 47 -14.67 8.56 -0.34
N ALA A 48 -14.20 9.17 0.74
CA ALA A 48 -14.66 8.92 2.10
C ALA A 48 -15.90 9.78 2.41
N ASP A 49 -17.05 9.16 2.69
CA ASP A 49 -18.32 9.87 2.93
C ASP A 49 -19.32 9.00 3.74
N GLN A 50 -20.60 9.41 3.79
CA GLN A 50 -21.64 8.73 4.56
C GLN A 50 -21.98 7.33 4.04
N ASP A 51 -21.79 7.07 2.74
CA ASP A 51 -22.12 5.78 2.11
C ASP A 51 -21.14 4.67 2.53
N ASP A 52 -20.10 5.00 3.28
CA ASP A 52 -19.18 4.04 3.90
C ASP A 52 -19.82 3.31 5.09
N PHE A 53 -21.00 3.75 5.54
CA PHE A 53 -21.69 3.23 6.71
C PHE A 53 -23.13 2.83 6.37
N LEU A 54 -23.47 1.57 6.62
CA LEU A 54 -24.85 1.06 6.49
C LEU A 54 -25.79 1.65 7.55
N VAL A 55 -25.24 2.02 8.71
CA VAL A 55 -25.98 2.64 9.82
C VAL A 55 -25.10 3.71 10.46
N LEU A 56 -25.59 4.96 10.45
CA LEU A 56 -24.94 6.09 11.13
C LEU A 56 -25.28 6.10 12.62
N LYS A 57 -24.26 6.35 13.45
CA LYS A 57 -24.38 6.65 14.88
C LYS A 57 -25.15 7.94 15.12
N ASN A 58 -24.86 9.00 14.35
CA ASN A 58 -25.57 10.27 14.45
C ASN A 58 -25.84 10.89 13.07
N PRO A 59 -27.03 10.66 12.49
CA PRO A 59 -27.38 11.20 11.17
C PRO A 59 -27.47 12.74 11.14
N ASN A 60 -27.65 13.40 12.30
CA ASN A 60 -27.79 14.86 12.36
C ASN A 60 -26.45 15.59 12.46
N ARG A 61 -25.35 14.88 12.75
CA ARG A 61 -24.01 15.46 12.84
C ARG A 61 -22.95 14.41 12.50
N PHE A 62 -22.69 14.29 11.21
CA PHE A 62 -21.69 13.37 10.69
C PHE A 62 -20.28 13.69 11.20
N ASN A 63 -19.61 12.70 11.75
CA ASN A 63 -18.20 12.75 12.11
C ASN A 63 -17.54 11.43 11.72
N TYR A 64 -16.75 11.46 10.65
CA TYR A 64 -16.24 10.25 9.99
C TYR A 64 -15.54 9.28 10.95
N ILE A 65 -14.64 9.78 11.81
CA ILE A 65 -13.90 8.95 12.79
C ILE A 65 -14.86 8.30 13.81
N SER A 66 -15.85 9.05 14.30
CA SER A 66 -16.85 8.50 15.23
C SER A 66 -17.74 7.45 14.58
N GLU A 67 -18.06 7.63 13.29
CA GLU A 67 -18.83 6.68 12.50
C GLU A 67 -18.02 5.42 12.19
N GLN A 68 -16.74 5.53 11.85
CA GLN A 68 -15.82 4.40 11.71
C GLN A 68 -15.77 3.54 12.98
N TYR A 69 -15.63 4.17 14.14
CA TYR A 69 -15.63 3.46 15.42
C TYR A 69 -16.95 2.72 15.67
N HIS A 70 -18.07 3.36 15.37
CA HIS A 70 -19.40 2.77 15.50
C HIS A 70 -19.58 1.60 14.54
N ALA A 71 -19.18 1.76 13.29
CA ALA A 71 -19.33 0.76 12.24
C ALA A 71 -18.48 -0.48 12.50
N LEU A 72 -17.26 -0.30 13.00
CA LEU A 72 -16.41 -1.42 13.42
C LEU A 72 -17.06 -2.24 14.53
N LYS A 73 -17.64 -1.58 15.54
CA LYS A 73 -18.28 -2.26 16.68
C LYS A 73 -19.57 -3.00 16.32
N ASN A 74 -20.30 -2.51 15.32
CA ASN A 74 -21.63 -3.01 14.98
C ASN A 74 -21.67 -3.75 13.64
N ASN A 75 -20.52 -3.92 12.97
CA ASN A 75 -20.42 -4.51 11.62
C ASN A 75 -21.29 -3.78 10.59
N THR A 76 -21.26 -2.44 10.59
CA THR A 76 -22.09 -1.61 9.70
C THR A 76 -21.25 -0.80 8.70
N PHE A 77 -20.06 -1.27 8.33
CA PHE A 77 -19.31 -0.73 7.20
C PHE A 77 -19.92 -1.18 5.86
N ALA A 78 -19.72 -0.39 4.81
CA ALA A 78 -19.97 -0.79 3.44
C ALA A 78 -19.18 -2.07 3.08
N ALA A 79 -19.75 -2.90 2.20
CA ALA A 79 -19.22 -4.23 1.91
C ALA A 79 -17.80 -4.20 1.32
N ASP A 80 -17.51 -3.21 0.46
CA ASP A 80 -16.19 -3.03 -0.15
C ASP A 80 -15.11 -2.72 0.90
N ILE A 81 -15.41 -1.92 1.92
CA ILE A 81 -14.50 -1.68 3.05
C ILE A 81 -14.27 -2.97 3.85
N VAL A 82 -15.33 -3.72 4.14
CA VAL A 82 -15.24 -4.98 4.90
C VAL A 82 -14.38 -6.02 4.17
N GLU A 83 -14.50 -6.12 2.85
CA GLU A 83 -13.66 -7.00 2.03
C GLU A 83 -12.17 -6.65 2.16
N GLU A 84 -11.82 -5.37 2.02
CA GLU A 84 -10.43 -4.93 2.12
C GLU A 84 -9.86 -5.10 3.54
N GLN A 85 -10.66 -4.82 4.58
CA GLN A 85 -10.26 -5.04 5.98
C GLN A 85 -10.00 -6.52 6.28
N LYS A 86 -10.75 -7.43 5.66
CA LYS A 86 -10.49 -8.88 5.76
C LYS A 86 -9.18 -9.26 5.10
N LEU A 87 -8.87 -8.71 3.92
CA LEU A 87 -7.59 -8.94 3.24
C LEU A 87 -6.41 -8.43 4.08
N VAL A 88 -6.52 -7.21 4.64
CA VAL A 88 -5.51 -6.63 5.54
C VAL A 88 -5.31 -7.50 6.78
N THR A 89 -6.40 -8.02 7.36
CA THR A 89 -6.34 -8.91 8.53
C THR A 89 -5.66 -10.23 8.18
N TRP A 90 -5.98 -10.82 7.03
CA TRP A 90 -5.44 -12.08 6.56
C TRP A 90 -3.94 -12.03 6.21
N ALA A 91 -3.45 -10.88 5.72
CA ALA A 91 -2.08 -10.73 5.24
C ALA A 91 -1.03 -10.65 6.37
N ASP A 92 0.11 -11.32 6.17
CA ASP A 92 1.32 -11.12 6.95
C ASP A 92 2.19 -10.00 6.33
N LEU A 93 2.15 -9.88 5.00
CA LEU A 93 2.87 -8.87 4.21
C LEU A 93 1.90 -8.13 3.29
N ILE A 94 2.00 -6.79 3.23
CA ILE A 94 1.23 -5.96 2.32
C ILE A 94 2.18 -5.20 1.37
N ILE A 95 2.00 -5.41 0.07
CA ILE A 95 2.78 -4.77 -1.00
C ILE A 95 1.87 -3.77 -1.70
N PHE A 96 2.29 -2.51 -1.77
CA PHE A 96 1.58 -1.48 -2.53
C PHE A 96 2.26 -1.27 -3.88
N GLN A 97 1.65 -1.72 -4.98
CA GLN A 97 2.17 -1.54 -6.34
C GLN A 97 1.45 -0.37 -7.02
N TYR A 98 2.17 0.71 -7.32
CA TYR A 98 1.58 1.89 -7.95
C TYR A 98 2.59 2.77 -8.71
N PRO A 99 2.14 3.57 -9.69
CA PRO A 99 2.94 4.63 -10.25
C PRO A 99 2.95 5.88 -9.37
N MET A 100 4.10 6.53 -9.22
CA MET A 100 4.19 7.83 -8.56
C MET A 100 3.50 8.90 -9.42
N TRP A 101 2.39 9.46 -8.93
CA TRP A 101 1.66 10.53 -9.57
C TRP A 101 1.67 11.76 -8.67
N TRP A 102 2.13 12.91 -9.21
CA TRP A 102 2.30 14.14 -8.43
C TRP A 102 3.06 13.93 -7.12
N THR A 103 4.17 13.21 -7.19
CA THR A 103 5.05 12.88 -6.03
C THR A 103 4.42 12.01 -4.93
N ASP A 104 3.24 11.43 -5.16
CA ASP A 104 2.54 10.58 -4.20
C ASP A 104 1.87 9.38 -4.91
N ALA A 105 1.08 8.60 -4.18
CA ALA A 105 0.24 7.53 -4.69
C ALA A 105 -0.95 8.07 -5.53
N PRO A 106 -1.48 7.27 -6.46
CA PRO A 106 -2.74 7.57 -7.14
C PRO A 106 -3.87 7.84 -6.14
N ALA A 107 -4.77 8.77 -6.49
CA ALA A 107 -5.88 9.16 -5.61
C ALA A 107 -6.74 7.97 -5.15
N ILE A 108 -6.90 6.94 -5.98
CA ILE A 108 -7.65 5.73 -5.61
C ILE A 108 -6.98 4.96 -4.46
N LEU A 109 -5.65 4.93 -4.41
CA LEU A 109 -4.90 4.30 -3.33
C LEU A 109 -4.93 5.18 -2.06
N LYS A 110 -4.86 6.50 -2.20
CA LYS A 110 -5.08 7.41 -1.06
C LYS A 110 -6.47 7.22 -0.45
N GLY A 111 -7.50 7.12 -1.28
CA GLY A 111 -8.87 6.83 -0.85
C GLY A 111 -9.02 5.45 -0.20
N TRP A 112 -8.28 4.45 -0.68
CA TRP A 112 -8.21 3.14 -0.04
C TRP A 112 -7.66 3.26 1.39
N PHE A 113 -6.58 4.01 1.61
CA PHE A 113 -6.12 4.28 2.98
C PHE A 113 -7.19 4.97 3.82
N ASP A 114 -7.84 6.03 3.30
CA ASP A 114 -8.83 6.80 4.06
C ASP A 114 -10.04 5.98 4.52
N ARG A 115 -10.47 5.01 3.70
CA ARG A 115 -11.65 4.19 3.95
C ARG A 115 -11.32 2.89 4.69
N VAL A 116 -10.23 2.22 4.32
CA VAL A 116 -9.87 0.89 4.85
C VAL A 116 -9.10 1.00 6.15
N PHE A 117 -8.13 1.92 6.26
CA PHE A 117 -7.38 2.16 7.50
C PHE A 117 -8.22 2.99 8.47
N SER A 118 -9.35 2.43 8.89
CA SER A 118 -10.34 3.11 9.72
C SER A 118 -9.96 3.12 11.21
N TYR A 119 -10.52 4.09 11.95
CA TYR A 119 -10.26 4.24 13.38
C TYR A 119 -10.67 3.00 14.17
N ASN A 120 -9.77 2.56 15.03
CA ASN A 120 -9.81 1.36 15.86
C ASN A 120 -9.73 0.02 15.08
N PHE A 121 -9.61 0.06 13.75
CA PHE A 121 -9.17 -1.07 12.92
C PHE A 121 -7.66 -0.99 12.69
N ALA A 122 -7.19 0.00 11.92
CA ALA A 122 -5.77 0.12 11.55
C ALA A 122 -4.95 0.98 12.53
N TYR A 123 -5.56 2.01 13.08
CA TYR A 123 -4.94 2.92 14.05
C TYR A 123 -5.90 3.23 15.20
N GLY A 124 -5.40 3.73 16.32
CA GLY A 124 -6.23 3.98 17.48
C GLY A 124 -5.47 4.71 18.60
N PRO A 125 -5.75 4.38 19.87
CA PRO A 125 -4.97 4.90 21.00
C PRO A 125 -3.48 4.54 20.91
N GLY A 126 -3.16 3.32 20.45
CA GLY A 126 -1.80 2.89 20.13
C GLY A 126 -1.33 3.41 18.77
N ARG A 127 -0.02 3.66 18.67
CA ARG A 127 0.66 4.24 17.49
C ARG A 127 2.05 3.62 17.39
N TYR A 128 2.62 3.63 16.18
CA TYR A 128 3.96 3.10 15.93
C TYR A 128 4.05 1.66 16.45
N GLU A 129 5.02 1.31 17.29
CA GLU A 129 5.17 -0.04 17.87
C GLU A 129 3.90 -0.61 18.53
N GLU A 130 3.00 0.27 19.01
CA GLU A 130 1.73 -0.12 19.62
C GLU A 130 0.51 0.01 18.70
N GLY A 131 0.73 0.24 17.40
CA GLY A 131 -0.31 0.33 16.39
C GLY A 131 -1.06 -1.00 16.19
N ASN A 132 -2.30 -0.91 15.69
CA ASN A 132 -3.20 -2.06 15.61
C ASN A 132 -2.79 -3.10 14.56
N LEU A 133 -1.92 -2.73 13.61
CA LEU A 133 -1.42 -3.59 12.54
C LEU A 133 -0.01 -4.13 12.85
N LYS A 134 0.41 -4.09 14.12
CA LYS A 134 1.67 -4.70 14.57
C LYS A 134 1.75 -6.20 14.29
N GLY A 135 2.97 -6.64 13.97
CA GLY A 135 3.25 -8.01 13.51
C GLY A 135 3.06 -8.23 12.02
N LYS A 136 2.59 -7.22 11.26
CA LYS A 136 2.53 -7.24 9.80
C LYS A 136 3.72 -6.50 9.20
N MET A 137 4.16 -6.94 8.04
CA MET A 137 5.16 -6.25 7.23
C MET A 137 4.51 -5.50 6.08
N ALA A 138 5.13 -4.41 5.62
CA ALA A 138 4.70 -3.75 4.39
C ALA A 138 5.84 -3.01 3.69
N PHE A 139 5.70 -2.85 2.38
CA PHE A 139 6.53 -1.92 1.62
C PHE A 139 5.80 -1.43 0.37
N VAL A 140 6.35 -0.39 -0.24
CA VAL A 140 5.85 0.21 -1.48
C VAL A 140 6.74 -0.21 -2.65
N SER A 141 6.12 -0.64 -3.75
CA SER A 141 6.76 -0.86 -5.05
C SER A 141 6.24 0.22 -6.00
N VAL A 142 7.13 1.15 -6.36
CA VAL A 142 6.77 2.41 -7.00
C VAL A 142 7.47 2.55 -8.34
N THR A 143 6.71 2.67 -9.43
CA THR A 143 7.31 3.09 -10.70
C THR A 143 7.41 4.61 -10.76
N HIS A 144 8.53 5.17 -11.20
CA HIS A 144 8.73 6.60 -11.35
C HIS A 144 9.28 7.00 -12.71
N GLY A 145 9.08 8.25 -13.11
CA GLY A 145 9.50 8.77 -14.41
C GLY A 145 10.92 9.31 -14.52
N ALA A 146 11.78 9.16 -13.50
CA ALA A 146 13.21 9.46 -13.66
C ALA A 146 13.87 8.49 -14.64
N GLU A 147 14.79 9.01 -15.45
CA GLU A 147 15.61 8.24 -16.39
C GLU A 147 16.81 7.61 -15.66
N ASP A 148 17.30 8.27 -14.61
CA ASP A 148 18.43 7.84 -13.80
C ASP A 148 18.13 8.06 -12.30
N LEU A 149 18.56 7.12 -11.45
CA LEU A 149 18.35 7.23 -9.99
C LEU A 149 19.10 8.41 -9.36
N SER A 150 20.17 8.91 -9.99
CA SER A 150 20.88 10.14 -9.59
C SER A 150 20.04 11.41 -9.70
N GLU A 151 18.88 11.36 -10.38
CA GLU A 151 17.92 12.45 -10.31
C GLU A 151 17.32 12.60 -8.90
N TYR A 152 17.39 11.56 -8.07
CA TYR A 152 17.06 11.57 -6.64
C TYR A 152 18.32 11.74 -5.78
N GLY A 153 18.10 12.15 -4.52
CA GLY A 153 19.15 12.30 -3.51
C GLY A 153 19.36 13.76 -3.09
N GLU A 154 20.45 14.02 -2.36
CA GLU A 154 20.72 15.34 -1.76
C GLU A 154 20.87 16.47 -2.78
N THR A 155 21.41 16.15 -3.95
CA THR A 155 21.68 17.10 -5.03
C THR A 155 20.85 16.82 -6.28
N GLY A 156 20.02 15.77 -6.26
CA GLY A 156 19.18 15.37 -7.38
C GLY A 156 18.06 16.38 -7.62
N ILE A 157 17.73 16.65 -8.88
CA ILE A 157 16.68 17.62 -9.26
C ILE A 157 15.28 17.23 -8.74
N LYS A 158 15.07 15.94 -8.44
CA LYS A 158 13.83 15.41 -7.85
C LYS A 158 13.86 15.41 -6.31
N GLY A 159 15.00 15.74 -5.69
CA GLY A 159 15.18 15.68 -4.24
C GLY A 159 15.22 14.25 -3.69
N LYS A 160 15.13 14.12 -2.37
CA LYS A 160 15.19 12.84 -1.66
C LYS A 160 13.93 12.01 -1.91
N VAL A 161 14.10 10.73 -2.20
CA VAL A 161 12.95 9.83 -2.41
C VAL A 161 12.24 9.52 -1.08
N GLU A 162 13.01 9.49 0.00
CA GLU A 162 12.54 9.28 1.37
C GLU A 162 11.54 10.37 1.77
N GLU A 163 11.77 11.62 1.37
CA GLU A 163 10.83 12.73 1.62
C GLU A 163 9.48 12.52 0.92
N ARG A 164 9.48 11.90 -0.27
CA ARG A 164 8.27 11.60 -1.04
C ARG A 164 7.50 10.44 -0.45
N LEU A 165 8.21 9.45 0.08
CA LEU A 165 7.62 8.21 0.60
C LEU A 165 7.30 8.27 2.09
N PHE A 166 7.83 9.25 2.83
CA PHE A 166 7.63 9.44 4.26
C PHE A 166 6.15 9.38 4.67
N ASN A 167 5.28 10.05 3.91
CA ASN A 167 3.84 10.08 4.20
C ASN A 167 3.16 8.71 4.10
N ILE A 168 3.70 7.77 3.33
CA ILE A 168 3.16 6.40 3.27
C ILE A 168 3.91 5.51 4.26
N GLN A 169 5.24 5.46 4.16
CA GLN A 169 6.05 4.56 4.97
C GLN A 169 5.95 4.89 6.47
N HIS A 170 6.19 6.15 6.86
CA HIS A 170 6.18 6.55 8.26
C HIS A 170 4.76 6.83 8.77
N GLU A 171 4.05 7.77 8.13
CA GLU A 171 2.80 8.32 8.68
C GLU A 171 1.56 7.45 8.45
N LYS A 172 1.65 6.41 7.61
CA LYS A 172 0.56 5.44 7.41
C LYS A 172 0.96 4.06 7.90
N LEU A 173 2.01 3.46 7.33
CA LEU A 173 2.36 2.06 7.58
C LEU A 173 2.99 1.87 8.96
N TYR A 174 4.08 2.57 9.26
CA TYR A 174 4.75 2.52 10.56
C TYR A 174 3.85 3.07 11.65
N PHE A 175 3.13 4.17 11.42
CA PHE A 175 2.13 4.71 12.36
C PHE A 175 1.08 3.67 12.78
N CYS A 176 0.62 2.82 11.86
CA CYS A 176 -0.32 1.72 12.15
C CYS A 176 0.37 0.50 12.81
N GLY A 177 1.69 0.52 12.99
CA GLY A 177 2.50 -0.48 13.69
C GLY A 177 3.12 -1.54 12.82
N MET A 178 3.07 -1.41 11.51
CA MET A 178 3.72 -2.36 10.62
C MET A 178 5.25 -2.24 10.68
N THR A 179 5.92 -3.37 10.49
CA THR A 179 7.33 -3.41 10.13
C THR A 179 7.48 -2.97 8.67
N VAL A 180 8.04 -1.79 8.43
CA VAL A 180 8.15 -1.24 7.07
C VAL A 180 9.48 -1.64 6.46
N LEU A 181 9.45 -2.35 5.33
CA LEU A 181 10.64 -2.73 4.56
C LEU A 181 11.01 -1.63 3.55
N GLU A 182 12.22 -1.71 3.01
CA GLU A 182 12.74 -0.74 2.03
C GLU A 182 11.78 -0.61 0.83
N PRO A 183 11.58 0.59 0.25
CA PRO A 183 10.77 0.70 -0.95
C PRO A 183 11.48 0.05 -2.13
N PHE A 184 10.72 -0.40 -3.12
CA PHE A 184 11.27 -0.77 -4.42
C PHE A 184 10.96 0.35 -5.42
N LEU A 185 11.99 0.93 -6.03
CA LEU A 185 11.87 2.05 -6.96
C LEU A 185 12.20 1.55 -8.36
N PHE A 186 11.19 1.52 -9.22
CA PHE A 186 11.36 1.08 -10.60
C PHE A 186 11.43 2.29 -11.55
N PRO A 187 12.55 2.50 -12.27
CA PRO A 187 12.73 3.65 -13.14
C PRO A 187 12.04 3.43 -14.51
N ALA A 188 10.75 3.76 -14.59
CA ALA A 188 9.98 3.59 -15.83
C ALA A 188 10.47 4.49 -16.98
N GLY A 189 11.18 5.57 -16.68
CA GLY A 189 11.79 6.47 -17.66
C GLY A 189 13.16 6.03 -18.17
N ALA A 190 13.80 5.03 -17.55
CA ALA A 190 15.13 4.58 -17.95
C ALA A 190 15.13 3.79 -19.27
N ASP A 191 16.32 3.59 -19.83
CA ASP A 191 16.51 2.72 -20.99
C ASP A 191 16.12 1.25 -20.71
N GLU A 192 16.05 0.45 -21.77
CA GLU A 192 15.63 -0.96 -21.66
C GLU A 192 16.59 -1.81 -20.82
N GLU A 193 17.90 -1.62 -20.99
CA GLU A 193 18.92 -2.38 -20.26
C GLU A 193 18.80 -2.15 -18.75
N THR A 194 18.68 -0.88 -18.34
CA THR A 194 18.50 -0.47 -16.95
C THR A 194 17.20 -1.02 -16.37
N ARG A 195 16.10 -0.95 -17.12
CA ARG A 195 14.81 -1.49 -16.68
C ARG A 195 14.85 -3.01 -16.52
N LEU A 196 15.52 -3.73 -17.42
CA LEU A 196 15.70 -5.19 -17.31
C LEU A 196 16.53 -5.57 -16.08
N GLN A 197 17.60 -4.82 -15.78
CA GLN A 197 18.36 -5.05 -14.56
C GLN A 197 17.50 -4.87 -13.30
N HIS A 198 16.71 -3.80 -13.23
CA HIS A 198 15.80 -3.57 -12.09
C HIS A 198 14.73 -4.66 -11.99
N PHE A 199 14.29 -5.23 -13.12
CA PHE A 199 13.41 -6.40 -13.09
C PHE A 199 14.09 -7.61 -12.44
N GLU A 200 15.35 -7.89 -12.75
CA GLU A 200 16.07 -9.00 -12.10
C GLU A 200 16.31 -8.72 -10.61
N ASP A 201 16.71 -7.50 -10.25
CA ASP A 201 16.87 -7.09 -8.85
C ASP A 201 15.56 -7.27 -8.07
N TRP A 202 14.42 -6.98 -8.70
CA TRP A 202 13.10 -7.19 -8.12
C TRP A 202 12.82 -8.67 -7.82
N LYS A 203 13.10 -9.55 -8.78
CA LYS A 203 12.92 -11.00 -8.61
C LYS A 203 13.82 -11.55 -7.51
N GLU A 204 15.07 -11.13 -7.47
CA GLU A 204 16.04 -11.53 -6.46
C GLU A 204 15.64 -11.08 -5.05
N ARG A 205 15.07 -9.88 -4.94
CA ARG A 205 14.56 -9.35 -3.67
C ARG A 205 13.37 -10.16 -3.17
N LEU A 206 12.41 -10.47 -4.04
CA LEU A 206 11.22 -11.24 -3.68
C LEU A 206 11.55 -12.64 -3.10
N ALA A 207 12.69 -13.21 -3.48
CA ALA A 207 13.18 -14.48 -2.93
C ALA A 207 13.72 -14.39 -1.49
N ARG A 208 14.01 -13.18 -0.99
CA ARG A 208 14.74 -12.92 0.27
C ARG A 208 14.03 -12.00 1.26
N LEU A 209 12.72 -11.75 1.06
CA LEU A 209 11.91 -10.81 1.86
C LEU A 209 11.98 -11.03 3.39
N LYS A 210 12.24 -12.26 3.85
CA LYS A 210 12.30 -12.58 5.29
C LYS A 210 13.57 -12.09 5.98
N ASP A 211 14.60 -11.78 5.21
CA ASP A 211 15.92 -11.40 5.73
C ASP A 211 16.13 -9.88 5.69
N GLU A 212 15.11 -9.11 5.28
CA GLU A 212 15.21 -7.67 5.14
C GLU A 212 15.19 -6.95 6.49
N THR A 213 16.07 -5.95 6.60
CA THR A 213 16.09 -5.02 7.73
C THR A 213 14.98 -3.98 7.54
N PRO A 214 14.18 -3.68 8.58
CA PRO A 214 13.17 -2.62 8.50
C PRO A 214 13.80 -1.23 8.35
N VAL A 215 13.07 -0.31 7.69
CA VAL A 215 13.45 1.10 7.53
C VAL A 215 13.45 1.85 8.87
N TYR A 216 12.46 1.53 9.71
CA TYR A 216 12.29 2.14 11.04
C TYR A 216 12.51 1.07 12.11
N ALA A 217 13.33 1.41 13.11
CA ALA A 217 13.60 0.57 14.27
C ALA A 217 12.61 0.83 15.40
#